data_AF-A0A919MYP7-F1
#
_entry.id   AF-A0A919MYP7-F1
#
_cell.length_a   1.000
_cell.length_b   1.000
_cell.length_c   1.000
_cell.angle_alpha   90.00
_cell.angle_beta   90.00
_cell.angle_gamma   90.00
#
_symmetry.space_group_name_H-M   'P 1'
#
loop_
_entity.id
_entity.type
_entity.pdbx_description
1 polymer ?
#
loop_
_entity_poly.entity_id
_entity_poly.type
_entity_poly.pdbx_seq_one_letter_code
_entity_poly.pdbx_strand_id
1 'polypeptide(L)'
;MRIRKFGQLWRALPLLVCGLLVIMPAPTSAAPPAADLAIRFEALLGQHSVLAADGMRSRIRGDDDFVQAADAALGRNTAAMSALVRQMFGARLAGEFGPMWAEHIVSLFEYASAVAARDEAALDHAREEIEEYELELADFLAAQSRGRLTRSAARAAVIQHVEHLTMQADAYAKQDYATADRLYRLGYQHSYDLGLALAGALLPARDRDTLREPVWRLRSQLGKLLAEHAVLVEDLTRAAAAGTPDFDSSAQMINGNTRDLVAAVDTLFGAAAAEEFDEVWGARVENLVAYASGNDQARSALADCSGELATFLAGNTGGRADAAALRSALAATDGKLLQHADAYAAKDYPAAYSLAQESYDQMFDLARDLADAFGATVAARLPRGGAQTGYGGMAR
;
A
#
# COMPACT_ATOMS: atom_id res chain seq x y z
N MET A 1 15.23 30.88 41.50
CA MET A 1 16.35 31.83 41.24
C MET A 1 17.09 32.06 42.55
N ARG A 2 18.45 31.96 42.58
CA ARG A 2 19.31 31.91 43.81
C ARG A 2 19.08 30.62 44.66
N ILE A 3 19.95 30.07 45.54
CA ILE A 3 21.39 30.18 45.99
C ILE A 3 21.64 28.92 46.90
N ARG A 4 22.78 28.23 47.12
CA ARG A 4 24.21 28.22 46.65
C ARG A 4 24.86 26.82 46.92
N LYS A 5 25.88 26.47 46.12
CA LYS A 5 27.15 25.73 46.41
C LYS A 5 27.26 24.67 47.55
N PHE A 6 27.53 23.42 47.13
CA PHE A 6 28.76 22.61 47.37
C PHE A 6 29.60 22.73 48.67
N GLY A 7 29.87 21.56 49.27
CA GLY A 7 30.95 21.23 50.23
C GLY A 7 30.51 20.17 51.26
N GLN A 8 31.31 19.18 51.69
CA GLN A 8 32.65 18.74 51.28
C GLN A 8 32.94 17.30 51.81
N LEU A 9 33.88 16.59 51.17
CA LEU A 9 34.75 15.50 51.68
C LEU A 9 34.18 14.11 52.12
N TRP A 10 34.93 13.09 51.65
CA TRP A 10 34.87 11.64 51.91
C TRP A 10 34.67 11.15 53.36
N ARG A 11 34.04 9.97 53.48
CA ARG A 11 34.72 8.70 53.85
C ARG A 11 33.93 7.47 53.37
N ALA A 12 34.59 6.32 53.24
CA ALA A 12 34.07 5.13 52.57
C ALA A 12 33.59 4.04 53.55
N LEU A 13 32.57 3.28 53.13
CA LEU A 13 32.19 1.96 53.65
C LEU A 13 32.01 1.00 52.46
N PRO A 14 32.33 -0.30 52.59
CA PRO A 14 32.12 -1.28 51.53
C PRO A 14 30.66 -1.74 51.47
N LEU A 15 30.02 -1.63 50.31
CA LEU A 15 28.74 -2.27 50.03
C LEU A 15 28.97 -3.67 49.43
N LEU A 16 28.31 -4.68 50.01
CA LEU A 16 28.20 -6.00 49.39
C LEU A 16 27.40 -5.87 48.08
N VAL A 17 28.02 -6.23 46.96
CA VAL A 17 27.31 -6.41 45.69
C VAL A 17 26.69 -7.80 45.69
N CYS A 18 25.48 -7.93 46.23
CA CYS A 18 24.62 -9.08 45.92
C CYS A 18 24.21 -8.98 44.44
N GLY A 19 24.82 -9.81 43.60
CA GLY A 19 24.54 -9.84 42.17
C GLY A 19 23.15 -10.42 41.87
N LEU A 20 22.15 -9.54 41.70
CA LEU A 20 20.94 -9.91 40.97
C LEU A 20 21.29 -10.05 39.49
N LEU A 21 21.47 -11.28 39.03
CA LEU A 21 21.64 -11.58 37.61
C LEU A 21 20.28 -11.39 36.91
N VAL A 22 19.97 -10.16 36.50
CA VAL A 22 18.81 -9.90 35.64
C VAL A 22 19.11 -10.49 34.26
N ILE A 23 18.65 -11.72 34.04
CA ILE A 23 18.62 -12.35 32.72
C ILE A 23 17.54 -11.63 31.91
N MET A 24 17.90 -10.50 31.29
CA MET A 24 17.11 -9.96 30.20
C MET A 24 17.17 -10.96 29.03
N PRO A 25 16.02 -11.40 28.48
CA PRO A 25 16.04 -12.18 27.26
C PRO A 25 16.62 -11.29 26.15
N ALA A 26 17.74 -11.71 25.57
CA ALA A 26 18.30 -11.01 24.42
C ALA A 26 17.28 -11.03 23.28
N PRO A 27 16.93 -9.87 22.66
CA PRO A 27 15.97 -9.83 21.57
C PRO A 27 16.56 -10.55 20.36
N THR A 28 16.25 -11.84 20.25
CA THR A 28 16.60 -12.70 19.12
C THR A 28 15.63 -12.41 17.98
N SER A 29 15.71 -11.17 17.48
CA SER A 29 15.07 -10.77 16.23
C SER A 29 15.73 -11.57 15.10
N ALA A 30 15.14 -12.71 14.77
CA ALA A 30 15.46 -13.43 13.55
C ALA A 30 15.21 -12.48 12.37
N ALA A 31 16.08 -12.51 11.36
CA ALA A 31 15.84 -11.73 10.16
C ALA A 31 14.48 -12.14 9.55
N PRO A 32 13.64 -11.18 9.12
CA PRO A 32 12.32 -11.49 8.59
C PRO A 32 12.43 -12.45 7.39
N PRO A 33 11.53 -13.45 7.27
CA PRO A 33 11.40 -14.29 6.09
C PRO A 33 11.44 -13.48 4.79
N ALA A 34 12.07 -14.04 3.76
CA ALA A 34 12.17 -13.38 2.45
C ALA A 34 10.80 -13.10 1.80
N ALA A 35 9.76 -13.81 2.22
CA ALA A 35 8.38 -13.59 1.80
C ALA A 35 7.70 -12.41 2.52
N ASP A 36 8.00 -12.13 3.79
CA ASP A 36 7.57 -10.87 4.44
C ASP A 36 8.25 -9.67 3.76
N LEU A 37 9.53 -9.82 3.37
CA LEU A 37 10.26 -8.79 2.63
C LEU A 37 9.71 -8.57 1.21
N ALA A 38 9.30 -9.64 0.52
CA ALA A 38 8.64 -9.54 -0.78
C ALA A 38 7.27 -8.85 -0.68
N ILE A 39 6.41 -9.26 0.27
CA ILE A 39 5.11 -8.63 0.48
C ILE A 39 5.26 -7.15 0.86
N ARG A 40 6.29 -6.78 1.63
CA ARG A 40 6.59 -5.37 1.92
C ARG A 40 7.06 -4.59 0.68
N PHE A 41 7.72 -5.24 -0.27
CA PHE A 41 8.16 -4.64 -1.53
C PHE A 41 6.99 -4.45 -2.50
N GLU A 42 6.11 -5.45 -2.60
CA GLU A 42 4.79 -5.38 -3.24
C GLU A 42 3.96 -4.21 -2.67
N ALA A 43 3.84 -4.13 -1.34
CA ALA A 43 3.11 -3.07 -0.65
C ALA A 43 3.66 -1.66 -0.91
N LEU A 44 4.98 -1.48 -0.88
CA LEU A 44 5.61 -0.18 -1.13
C LEU A 44 5.48 0.27 -2.60
N LEU A 45 5.50 -0.65 -3.56
CA LEU A 45 5.28 -0.33 -4.99
C LEU A 45 3.81 0.02 -5.27
N GLY A 46 2.85 -0.70 -4.66
CA GLY A 46 1.44 -0.31 -4.70
C GLY A 46 1.22 1.10 -4.12
N GLN A 47 1.78 1.37 -2.94
CA GLN A 47 1.67 2.67 -2.28
C GLN A 47 2.32 3.79 -3.10
N HIS A 48 3.47 3.54 -3.72
CA HIS A 48 4.11 4.49 -4.64
C HIS A 48 3.16 4.89 -5.78
N SER A 49 2.53 3.92 -6.44
CA SER A 49 1.60 4.21 -7.54
C SER A 49 0.41 5.09 -7.12
N VAL A 50 -0.07 4.92 -5.88
CA VAL A 50 -1.11 5.77 -5.28
C VAL A 50 -0.58 7.17 -5.02
N LEU A 51 0.53 7.29 -4.27
CA LEU A 51 1.09 8.58 -3.87
C LEU A 51 1.56 9.41 -5.08
N ALA A 52 2.08 8.76 -6.12
CA ALA A 52 2.44 9.39 -7.39
C ALA A 52 1.18 9.88 -8.12
N ALA A 53 0.18 9.02 -8.33
CA ALA A 53 -1.06 9.41 -9.01
C ALA A 53 -1.80 10.54 -8.27
N ASP A 54 -1.86 10.49 -6.94
CA ASP A 54 -2.41 11.54 -6.07
C ASP A 54 -1.64 12.86 -6.24
N GLY A 55 -0.30 12.82 -6.19
CA GLY A 55 0.56 13.99 -6.40
C GLY A 55 0.43 14.60 -7.80
N MET A 56 0.20 13.77 -8.82
CA MET A 56 -0.10 14.22 -10.19
C MET A 56 -1.49 14.86 -10.28
N ARG A 57 -2.54 14.22 -9.71
CA ARG A 57 -3.91 14.78 -9.66
C ARG A 57 -3.95 16.13 -8.94
N SER A 58 -3.25 16.27 -7.82
CA SER A 58 -3.20 17.51 -7.05
C SER A 58 -2.39 18.63 -7.71
N ARG A 59 -1.32 18.31 -8.46
CA ARG A 59 -0.64 19.26 -9.36
C ARG A 59 -1.58 19.75 -10.48
N ILE A 60 -2.46 18.89 -10.98
CA ILE A 60 -3.48 19.23 -11.99
C ILE A 60 -4.62 20.10 -11.41
N ARG A 61 -5.00 19.92 -10.13
CA ARG A 61 -5.98 20.77 -9.45
C ARG A 61 -5.42 22.11 -8.95
N GLY A 62 -4.12 22.18 -8.65
CA GLY A 62 -3.47 23.35 -8.03
C GLY A 62 -3.53 23.35 -6.50
N ASP A 63 -3.52 22.18 -5.86
CA ASP A 63 -3.62 22.04 -4.40
C ASP A 63 -2.24 22.18 -3.70
N ASP A 64 -1.59 23.34 -3.80
CA ASP A 64 -0.20 23.57 -3.36
C ASP A 64 0.14 23.05 -1.94
N ASP A 65 -0.75 23.30 -0.96
CA ASP A 65 -0.58 22.84 0.43
C ASP A 65 -0.59 21.30 0.55
N PHE A 66 -1.36 20.62 -0.31
CA PHE A 66 -1.40 19.16 -0.37
C PHE A 66 -0.19 18.60 -1.13
N VAL A 67 0.27 19.28 -2.18
CA VAL A 67 1.46 18.89 -2.95
C VAL A 67 2.68 18.75 -2.04
N GLN A 68 2.91 19.69 -1.11
CA GLN A 68 4.02 19.59 -0.14
C GLN A 68 3.89 18.35 0.77
N ALA A 69 2.67 17.98 1.17
CA ALA A 69 2.43 16.81 2.01
C ALA A 69 2.55 15.48 1.22
N ALA A 70 2.14 15.48 -0.06
CA ALA A 70 2.29 14.38 -1.00
C ALA A 70 3.77 14.09 -1.31
N ASP A 71 4.55 15.12 -1.63
CA ASP A 71 5.99 15.02 -1.88
C ASP A 71 6.71 14.50 -0.61
N ALA A 72 6.29 14.94 0.58
CA ALA A 72 6.78 14.41 1.85
C ALA A 72 6.37 12.95 2.14
N ALA A 73 5.24 12.48 1.61
CA ALA A 73 4.81 11.08 1.69
C ALA A 73 5.62 10.19 0.72
N LEU A 74 5.82 10.63 -0.52
CA LEU A 74 6.72 9.95 -1.48
C LEU A 74 8.17 9.90 -0.98
N GLY A 75 8.64 10.93 -0.29
CA GLY A 75 9.93 10.90 0.40
C GLY A 75 10.04 9.79 1.45
N ARG A 76 8.97 9.54 2.22
CA ARG A 76 8.91 8.41 3.19
C ARG A 76 8.86 7.06 2.48
N ASN A 77 8.03 6.91 1.45
CA ASN A 77 7.96 5.69 0.65
C ASN A 77 9.32 5.36 0.00
N THR A 78 9.95 6.34 -0.66
CA THR A 78 11.27 6.22 -1.28
C THR A 78 12.38 5.85 -0.29
N ALA A 79 12.34 6.41 0.93
CA ALA A 79 13.27 6.04 1.99
C ALA A 79 13.06 4.59 2.48
N ALA A 80 11.80 4.16 2.61
CA ALA A 80 11.44 2.79 2.98
C ALA A 80 11.82 1.79 1.86
N MET A 81 11.56 2.13 0.60
CA MET A 81 11.93 1.39 -0.60
C MET A 81 13.45 1.19 -0.67
N SER A 82 14.21 2.28 -0.57
CA SER A 82 15.69 2.25 -0.57
C SER A 82 16.26 1.43 0.59
N ALA A 83 15.62 1.46 1.76
CA ALA A 83 16.00 0.63 2.90
C ALA A 83 15.71 -0.86 2.67
N LEU A 84 14.59 -1.19 2.03
CA LEU A 84 14.17 -2.56 1.73
C LEU A 84 14.98 -3.18 0.57
N VAL A 85 15.21 -2.45 -0.52
CA VAL A 85 16.11 -2.83 -1.61
C VAL A 85 17.52 -3.12 -1.06
N ARG A 86 18.02 -2.29 -0.14
CA ARG A 86 19.30 -2.53 0.58
C ARG A 86 19.27 -3.81 1.41
N GLN A 87 18.15 -4.16 2.03
CA GLN A 87 17.99 -5.34 2.87
C GLN A 87 17.87 -6.64 2.03
N MET A 88 17.11 -6.61 0.94
CA MET A 88 16.86 -7.77 0.07
C MET A 88 18.01 -8.05 -0.89
N PHE A 89 18.63 -7.00 -1.44
CA PHE A 89 19.54 -7.10 -2.58
C PHE A 89 20.94 -6.49 -2.32
N GLY A 90 21.13 -5.82 -1.19
CA GLY A 90 22.42 -5.32 -0.71
C GLY A 90 22.69 -3.85 -1.04
N ALA A 91 23.63 -3.26 -0.29
CA ALA A 91 23.92 -1.82 -0.33
C ALA A 91 24.38 -1.28 -1.68
N ARG A 92 25.06 -2.11 -2.51
CA ARG A 92 25.46 -1.71 -3.87
C ARG A 92 24.23 -1.49 -4.76
N LEU A 93 23.33 -2.46 -4.82
CA LEU A 93 22.16 -2.40 -5.70
C LEU A 93 21.22 -1.27 -5.26
N ALA A 94 21.07 -1.04 -3.96
CA ALA A 94 20.33 0.12 -3.45
C ALA A 94 20.96 1.49 -3.80
N GLY A 95 22.30 1.57 -3.85
CA GLY A 95 23.02 2.77 -4.28
C GLY A 95 22.93 3.04 -5.79
N GLU A 96 22.76 1.99 -6.60
CA GLU A 96 22.51 2.10 -8.05
C GLU A 96 21.02 2.41 -8.34
N PHE A 97 20.08 1.81 -7.60
CA PHE A 97 18.63 2.01 -7.72
C PHE A 97 18.14 3.40 -7.27
N GLY A 98 18.67 3.90 -6.15
CA GLY A 98 18.17 5.12 -5.50
C GLY A 98 18.07 6.37 -6.40
N PRO A 99 19.10 6.68 -7.21
CA PRO A 99 19.04 7.79 -8.16
C PRO A 99 17.98 7.60 -9.26
N MET A 100 17.93 6.42 -9.90
CA MET A 100 16.95 6.11 -10.96
C MET A 100 15.51 6.27 -10.44
N TRP A 101 15.26 5.81 -9.21
CA TRP A 101 13.96 5.91 -8.55
C TRP A 101 13.58 7.36 -8.19
N ALA A 102 14.55 8.22 -7.89
CA ALA A 102 14.29 9.64 -7.67
C ALA A 102 13.93 10.35 -8.99
N GLU A 103 14.65 10.06 -10.08
CA GLU A 103 14.42 10.68 -11.39
C GLU A 103 13.06 10.28 -11.99
N HIS A 104 12.67 9.01 -11.82
CA HIS A 104 11.32 8.50 -12.09
C HIS A 104 10.22 9.37 -11.44
N ILE A 105 10.37 9.72 -10.14
CA ILE A 105 9.40 10.55 -9.41
C ILE A 105 9.40 12.00 -9.93
N VAL A 106 10.56 12.57 -10.22
CA VAL A 106 10.67 13.93 -10.78
C VAL A 106 9.98 14.01 -12.13
N SER A 107 10.29 13.08 -13.05
CA SER A 107 9.75 13.03 -14.41
C SER A 107 8.22 12.93 -14.44
N LEU A 108 7.62 12.12 -13.56
CA LEU A 108 6.17 12.02 -13.40
C LEU A 108 5.52 13.34 -12.95
N PHE A 109 6.21 14.13 -12.13
CA PHE A 109 5.72 15.41 -11.61
C PHE A 109 5.94 16.58 -12.57
N GLU A 110 6.98 16.52 -13.39
CA GLU A 110 7.15 17.44 -14.53
C GLU A 110 6.08 17.18 -15.60
N TYR A 111 5.79 15.91 -15.93
CA TYR A 111 4.65 15.54 -16.79
C TYR A 111 3.33 16.12 -16.26
N ALA A 112 3.01 15.91 -14.98
CA ALA A 112 1.77 16.43 -14.39
C ALA A 112 1.71 17.97 -14.36
N SER A 113 2.85 18.64 -14.19
CA SER A 113 2.94 20.10 -14.23
C SER A 113 2.75 20.63 -15.67
N ALA A 114 3.27 19.94 -16.68
CA ALA A 114 3.04 20.26 -18.09
C ALA A 114 1.56 20.06 -18.50
N VAL A 115 0.92 18.97 -18.05
CA VAL A 115 -0.53 18.74 -18.22
C VAL A 115 -1.34 19.86 -17.55
N ALA A 116 -0.99 20.26 -16.33
CA ALA A 116 -1.65 21.35 -15.61
C ALA A 116 -1.51 22.71 -16.33
N ALA A 117 -0.31 23.02 -16.82
CA ALA A 117 0.00 24.22 -17.58
C ALA A 117 -0.61 24.23 -19.00
N ARG A 118 -0.97 23.06 -19.54
CA ARG A 118 -1.33 22.81 -20.96
C ARG A 118 -0.22 23.21 -21.92
N ASP A 119 1.02 22.97 -21.50
CA ASP A 119 2.22 23.23 -22.31
C ASP A 119 2.63 21.95 -23.04
N GLU A 120 2.17 21.81 -24.29
CA GLU A 120 2.48 20.66 -25.15
C GLU A 120 3.99 20.48 -25.37
N ALA A 121 4.80 21.55 -25.34
CA ALA A 121 6.24 21.45 -25.55
C ALA A 121 6.97 20.94 -24.30
N ALA A 122 6.54 21.37 -23.11
CA ALA A 122 6.99 20.75 -21.85
C ALA A 122 6.48 19.32 -21.71
N LEU A 123 5.29 19.02 -22.23
CA LEU A 123 4.67 17.69 -22.16
C LEU A 123 5.38 16.68 -23.07
N ASP A 124 5.77 17.07 -24.28
CA ASP A 124 6.58 16.23 -25.17
C ASP A 124 8.00 16.03 -24.63
N HIS A 125 8.63 17.07 -24.06
CA HIS A 125 9.93 16.91 -23.37
C HIS A 125 9.84 15.94 -22.19
N ALA A 126 8.81 16.05 -21.34
CA ALA A 126 8.60 15.13 -20.22
C ALA A 126 8.34 13.68 -20.69
N ARG A 127 7.77 13.47 -21.88
CA ARG A 127 7.63 12.13 -22.48
C ARG A 127 8.97 11.56 -22.93
N GLU A 128 9.85 12.38 -23.52
CA GLU A 128 11.19 11.97 -23.96
C GLU A 128 12.08 11.58 -22.77
N GLU A 129 12.14 12.40 -21.72
CA GLU A 129 12.88 12.11 -20.48
C GLU A 129 12.35 10.82 -19.80
N ILE A 130 11.02 10.66 -19.73
CA ILE A 130 10.39 9.41 -19.25
C ILE A 130 10.83 8.20 -20.09
N GLU A 131 10.79 8.26 -21.42
CA GLU A 131 11.22 7.10 -22.23
C GLU A 131 12.69 6.75 -21.98
N GLU A 132 13.59 7.71 -21.80
CA GLU A 132 15.00 7.43 -21.53
C GLU A 132 15.22 6.79 -20.14
N TYR A 133 14.77 7.42 -19.05
CA TYR A 133 15.03 6.94 -17.68
C TYR A 133 14.36 5.59 -17.37
N GLU A 134 13.15 5.34 -17.89
CA GLU A 134 12.43 4.08 -17.64
C GLU A 134 13.07 2.90 -18.38
N LEU A 135 13.67 3.16 -19.56
CA LEU A 135 14.43 2.15 -20.29
C LEU A 135 15.77 1.82 -19.59
N GLU A 136 16.41 2.79 -18.92
CA GLU A 136 17.57 2.54 -18.06
C GLU A 136 17.19 1.72 -16.82
N LEU A 137 16.15 2.13 -16.09
CA LEU A 137 15.66 1.44 -14.89
C LEU A 137 15.24 -0.01 -15.21
N ALA A 138 14.53 -0.23 -16.32
CA ALA A 138 14.18 -1.56 -16.79
C ALA A 138 15.40 -2.41 -17.17
N ASP A 139 16.39 -1.83 -17.86
CA ASP A 139 17.62 -2.53 -18.24
C ASP A 139 18.47 -2.92 -17.03
N PHE A 140 18.52 -2.05 -16.01
CA PHE A 140 19.13 -2.31 -14.71
C PHE A 140 18.44 -3.49 -14.01
N LEU A 141 17.12 -3.45 -13.82
CA LEU A 141 16.36 -4.53 -13.17
C LEU A 141 16.51 -5.88 -13.92
N ALA A 142 16.50 -5.86 -15.25
CA ALA A 142 16.75 -7.04 -16.08
C ALA A 142 18.16 -7.62 -15.85
N ALA A 143 19.20 -6.78 -15.81
CA ALA A 143 20.58 -7.21 -15.58
C ALA A 143 20.76 -7.87 -14.21
N GLN A 144 20.19 -7.29 -13.14
CA GLN A 144 20.31 -7.81 -11.78
C GLN A 144 19.56 -9.14 -11.57
N SER A 145 18.57 -9.45 -12.42
CA SER A 145 17.79 -10.70 -12.38
C SER A 145 18.61 -11.98 -12.66
N ARG A 146 19.82 -11.83 -13.20
CA ARG A 146 20.69 -12.94 -13.67
C ARG A 146 20.01 -13.81 -14.75
N GLY A 147 19.28 -13.15 -15.66
CA GLY A 147 18.60 -13.78 -16.80
C GLY A 147 17.24 -14.40 -16.48
N ARG A 148 16.62 -14.05 -15.34
CA ARG A 148 15.27 -14.53 -14.97
C ARG A 148 14.16 -13.58 -15.42
N LEU A 149 14.47 -12.29 -15.53
CA LEU A 149 13.66 -11.27 -16.17
C LEU A 149 14.36 -10.90 -17.48
N THR A 150 13.67 -11.04 -18.60
CA THR A 150 14.24 -10.61 -19.90
C THR A 150 14.20 -9.09 -19.99
N ARG A 151 15.11 -8.50 -20.76
CA ARG A 151 15.11 -7.05 -21.04
C ARG A 151 13.76 -6.56 -21.59
N SER A 152 13.15 -7.34 -22.49
CA SER A 152 11.82 -7.00 -23.05
C SER A 152 10.70 -7.04 -22.01
N ALA A 153 10.70 -8.03 -21.10
CA ALA A 153 9.70 -8.13 -20.05
C ALA A 153 9.86 -7.03 -18.98
N ALA A 154 11.10 -6.67 -18.63
CA ALA A 154 11.36 -5.54 -17.74
C ALA A 154 10.85 -4.23 -18.35
N ARG A 155 11.24 -3.93 -19.60
CA ARG A 155 10.84 -2.70 -20.30
C ARG A 155 9.32 -2.61 -20.43
N ALA A 156 8.66 -3.69 -20.86
CA ALA A 156 7.20 -3.70 -20.98
C ALA A 156 6.48 -3.43 -19.65
N ALA A 157 6.93 -4.02 -18.54
CA ALA A 157 6.30 -3.82 -17.24
C ALA A 157 6.58 -2.42 -16.65
N VAL A 158 7.77 -1.85 -16.86
CA VAL A 158 8.05 -0.48 -16.41
C VAL A 158 7.27 0.54 -17.25
N ILE A 159 7.29 0.41 -18.58
CA ILE A 159 6.50 1.28 -19.49
C ILE A 159 5.00 1.22 -19.12
N GLN A 160 4.42 0.03 -18.96
CA GLN A 160 3.00 -0.10 -18.62
C GLN A 160 2.65 0.47 -17.23
N HIS A 161 3.58 0.49 -16.26
CA HIS A 161 3.37 1.19 -14.98
C HIS A 161 3.24 2.70 -15.19
N VAL A 162 4.12 3.28 -16.01
CA VAL A 162 4.12 4.72 -16.31
C VAL A 162 2.99 5.13 -17.24
N GLU A 163 2.58 4.28 -18.19
CA GLU A 163 1.35 4.45 -18.97
C GLU A 163 0.13 4.57 -18.04
N HIS A 164 0.00 3.71 -17.02
CA HIS A 164 -1.10 3.83 -16.06
C HIS A 164 -1.09 5.20 -15.33
N LEU A 165 0.08 5.69 -14.91
CA LEU A 165 0.24 6.96 -14.18
C LEU A 165 0.03 8.21 -15.06
N THR A 166 0.59 8.22 -16.26
CA THR A 166 0.46 9.34 -17.22
C THR A 166 -0.94 9.37 -17.83
N MET A 167 -1.49 8.23 -18.26
CA MET A 167 -2.84 8.17 -18.82
C MET A 167 -3.94 8.50 -17.79
N GLN A 168 -3.77 8.16 -16.50
CA GLN A 168 -4.73 8.59 -15.49
C GLN A 168 -4.69 10.10 -15.26
N ALA A 169 -3.51 10.72 -15.28
CA ALA A 169 -3.35 12.17 -15.17
C ALA A 169 -3.98 12.89 -16.38
N ASP A 170 -3.72 12.39 -17.60
CA ASP A 170 -4.33 12.83 -18.85
C ASP A 170 -5.87 12.78 -18.82
N ALA A 171 -6.44 11.67 -18.34
CA ALA A 171 -7.88 11.49 -18.22
C ALA A 171 -8.49 12.41 -17.15
N TYR A 172 -7.81 12.55 -16.01
CA TYR A 172 -8.24 13.41 -14.90
C TYR A 172 -8.27 14.89 -15.30
N ALA A 173 -7.25 15.37 -16.01
CA ALA A 173 -7.19 16.73 -16.56
C ALA A 173 -8.27 17.01 -17.63
N LYS A 174 -8.75 15.96 -18.31
CA LYS A 174 -9.87 15.99 -19.26
C LYS A 174 -11.24 15.79 -18.60
N GLN A 175 -11.28 15.62 -17.27
CA GLN A 175 -12.46 15.30 -16.46
C GLN A 175 -13.14 13.97 -16.82
N ASP A 176 -12.41 13.05 -17.47
CA ASP A 176 -12.84 11.65 -17.64
C ASP A 176 -12.43 10.85 -16.41
N TYR A 177 -13.11 11.13 -15.30
CA TYR A 177 -12.83 10.51 -14.00
C TYR A 177 -12.99 8.98 -14.05
N ALA A 178 -13.98 8.46 -14.79
CA ALA A 178 -14.17 7.03 -14.96
C ALA A 178 -12.97 6.33 -15.63
N THR A 179 -12.34 6.94 -16.65
CA THR A 179 -11.10 6.42 -17.22
C THR A 179 -9.91 6.62 -16.28
N ALA A 180 -9.79 7.79 -15.63
CA ALA A 180 -8.70 8.09 -14.70
C ALA A 180 -8.67 7.11 -13.51
N ASP A 181 -9.83 6.80 -12.95
CA ASP A 181 -10.00 5.93 -11.78
C ASP A 181 -9.79 4.44 -12.12
N ARG A 182 -10.28 4.01 -13.29
CA ARG A 182 -9.94 2.69 -13.83
C ARG A 182 -8.43 2.52 -13.99
N LEU A 183 -7.73 3.54 -14.48
CA LEU A 183 -6.28 3.53 -14.65
C LEU A 183 -5.52 3.66 -13.32
N TYR A 184 -6.04 4.42 -12.35
CA TYR A 184 -5.52 4.51 -10.98
C TYR A 184 -5.48 3.13 -10.30
N ARG A 185 -6.62 2.41 -10.30
CA ARG A 185 -6.70 1.04 -9.77
C ARG A 185 -5.77 0.07 -10.51
N LEU A 186 -5.72 0.15 -11.85
CA LEU A 186 -4.79 -0.67 -12.63
C LEU A 186 -3.32 -0.33 -12.35
N GLY A 187 -2.99 0.93 -12.08
CA GLY A 187 -1.68 1.38 -11.61
C GLY A 187 -1.29 0.72 -10.30
N TYR A 188 -2.16 0.83 -9.28
CA TYR A 188 -1.95 0.18 -7.97
C TYR A 188 -1.74 -1.34 -8.13
N GLN A 189 -2.69 -2.02 -8.78
CA GLN A 189 -2.67 -3.47 -8.90
C GLN A 189 -1.46 -3.98 -9.71
N HIS A 190 -1.10 -3.27 -10.79
CA HIS A 190 0.09 -3.57 -11.57
C HIS A 190 1.36 -3.44 -10.72
N SER A 191 1.52 -2.32 -10.02
CA SER A 191 2.74 -2.03 -9.26
C SER A 191 2.95 -3.03 -8.13
N TYR A 192 1.87 -3.48 -7.49
CA TYR A 192 1.89 -4.54 -6.51
C TYR A 192 2.35 -5.89 -7.11
N ASP A 193 1.73 -6.33 -8.22
CA ASP A 193 2.07 -7.60 -8.88
C ASP A 193 3.49 -7.56 -9.51
N LEU A 194 3.95 -6.38 -9.95
CA LEU A 194 5.32 -6.12 -10.41
C LEU A 194 6.32 -6.31 -9.26
N GLY A 195 5.99 -5.90 -8.03
CA GLY A 195 6.80 -6.16 -6.85
C GLY A 195 7.04 -7.65 -6.60
N LEU A 196 5.99 -8.47 -6.74
CA LEU A 196 6.07 -9.93 -6.61
C LEU A 196 6.92 -10.54 -7.74
N ALA A 197 6.76 -10.06 -8.98
CA ALA A 197 7.54 -10.50 -10.13
C ALA A 197 9.04 -10.16 -9.96
N LEU A 198 9.36 -8.93 -9.53
CA LEU A 198 10.73 -8.48 -9.27
C LEU A 198 11.37 -9.22 -8.09
N ALA A 199 10.64 -9.42 -6.98
CA ALA A 199 11.11 -10.26 -5.87
C ALA A 199 11.40 -11.70 -6.34
N GLY A 200 10.50 -12.29 -7.14
CA GLY A 200 10.67 -13.60 -7.77
C GLY A 200 11.80 -13.68 -8.80
N ALA A 201 12.20 -12.57 -9.40
CA ALA A 201 13.34 -12.49 -10.33
C ALA A 201 14.68 -12.30 -9.61
N LEU A 202 14.73 -11.44 -8.59
CA LEU A 202 15.95 -10.96 -7.94
C LEU A 202 16.40 -11.81 -6.75
N LEU A 203 15.47 -12.39 -5.97
CA LEU A 203 15.81 -13.14 -4.75
C LEU A 203 16.63 -14.43 -5.03
N PRO A 204 17.40 -14.92 -4.04
CA PRO A 204 18.16 -16.17 -4.18
C PRO A 204 17.26 -17.40 -4.38
N ALA A 205 17.83 -18.47 -4.93
CA ALA A 205 17.05 -19.64 -5.36
C ALA A 205 16.13 -20.21 -4.28
N ARG A 206 16.68 -20.42 -3.07
CA ARG A 206 15.99 -20.96 -1.87
C ARG A 206 14.83 -20.10 -1.38
N ASP A 207 14.91 -18.78 -1.56
CA ASP A 207 14.04 -17.80 -0.91
C ASP A 207 12.75 -17.56 -1.72
N ARG A 208 12.78 -17.92 -3.02
CA ARG A 208 11.66 -17.74 -3.95
C ARG A 208 10.61 -18.84 -3.89
N ASP A 209 10.94 -20.02 -3.38
CA ASP A 209 9.96 -21.11 -3.31
C ASP A 209 8.94 -20.87 -2.19
N THR A 210 9.33 -20.16 -1.12
CA THR A 210 8.41 -19.69 -0.08
C THR A 210 7.35 -18.71 -0.63
N LEU A 211 7.69 -17.87 -1.61
CA LEU A 211 6.72 -16.99 -2.30
C LEU A 211 5.59 -17.76 -3.02
N ARG A 212 5.78 -19.06 -3.27
CA ARG A 212 4.85 -19.93 -4.01
C ARG A 212 3.97 -20.77 -3.09
N GLU A 213 4.32 -20.85 -1.81
CA GLU A 213 3.52 -21.56 -0.81
C GLU A 213 2.13 -20.90 -0.68
N PRO A 214 1.05 -21.68 -0.41
CA PRO A 214 -0.30 -21.14 -0.43
C PRO A 214 -0.53 -19.94 0.52
N VAL A 215 -0.04 -20.01 1.76
CA VAL A 215 -0.28 -18.97 2.78
C VAL A 215 0.37 -17.65 2.38
N TRP A 216 1.61 -17.67 1.88
CA TRP A 216 2.31 -16.47 1.43
C TRP A 216 1.63 -15.81 0.23
N ARG A 217 1.13 -16.61 -0.71
CA ARG A 217 0.28 -16.11 -1.81
C ARG A 217 -1.03 -15.49 -1.31
N LEU A 218 -1.64 -16.06 -0.26
CA LEU A 218 -2.85 -15.53 0.36
C LEU A 218 -2.59 -14.21 1.10
N ARG A 219 -1.49 -14.11 1.86
CA ARG A 219 -1.05 -12.86 2.49
C ARG A 219 -0.84 -11.75 1.46
N SER A 220 -0.16 -12.05 0.36
CA SER A 220 0.06 -11.12 -0.77
C SER A 220 -1.26 -10.61 -1.36
N GLN A 221 -2.19 -11.51 -1.72
CA GLN A 221 -3.42 -11.10 -2.41
C GLN A 221 -4.47 -10.46 -1.48
N LEU A 222 -4.60 -10.91 -0.22
CA LEU A 222 -5.41 -10.19 0.78
C LEU A 222 -4.81 -8.82 1.08
N GLY A 223 -3.48 -8.71 1.17
CA GLY A 223 -2.77 -7.46 1.35
C GLY A 223 -3.08 -6.47 0.22
N LYS A 224 -2.96 -6.91 -1.04
CA LYS A 224 -3.31 -6.09 -2.21
C LYS A 224 -4.74 -5.55 -2.14
N LEU A 225 -5.74 -6.41 -1.91
CA LEU A 225 -7.14 -5.99 -1.96
C LEU A 225 -7.57 -5.16 -0.74
N LEU A 226 -7.10 -5.48 0.47
CA LEU A 226 -7.43 -4.72 1.68
C LEU A 226 -6.68 -3.38 1.74
N ALA A 227 -5.43 -3.31 1.27
CA ALA A 227 -4.68 -2.06 1.24
C ALA A 227 -5.12 -1.14 0.08
N GLU A 228 -5.58 -1.71 -1.05
CA GLU A 228 -6.33 -0.95 -2.07
C GLU A 228 -7.64 -0.38 -1.49
N HIS A 229 -8.36 -1.13 -0.67
CA HIS A 229 -9.59 -0.62 -0.04
C HIS A 229 -9.33 0.65 0.80
N ALA A 230 -8.28 0.66 1.61
CA ALA A 230 -7.92 1.81 2.44
C ALA A 230 -7.68 3.08 1.60
N VAL A 231 -6.82 3.01 0.59
CA VAL A 231 -6.48 4.18 -0.26
C VAL A 231 -7.67 4.67 -1.10
N LEU A 232 -8.60 3.78 -1.47
CA LEU A 232 -9.82 4.17 -2.19
C LEU A 232 -10.86 4.84 -1.28
N VAL A 233 -10.97 4.41 -0.02
CA VAL A 233 -11.77 5.13 0.99
C VAL A 233 -11.13 6.48 1.30
N GLU A 234 -9.79 6.55 1.39
CA GLU A 234 -9.07 7.80 1.56
C GLU A 234 -9.35 8.76 0.40
N ASP A 235 -9.22 8.32 -0.86
CA ASP A 235 -9.55 9.13 -2.04
C ASP A 235 -10.99 9.66 -2.01
N LEU A 236 -11.98 8.81 -1.74
CA LEU A 236 -13.37 9.23 -1.56
C LEU A 236 -13.51 10.29 -0.45
N THR A 237 -12.89 10.09 0.72
CA THR A 237 -12.99 11.05 1.82
C THR A 237 -12.35 12.40 1.47
N ARG A 238 -11.28 12.42 0.66
CA ARG A 238 -10.72 13.66 0.10
C ARG A 238 -11.70 14.34 -0.84
N ALA A 239 -12.29 13.58 -1.77
CA ALA A 239 -13.22 14.12 -2.76
C ALA A 239 -14.49 14.68 -2.10
N ALA A 240 -15.03 14.00 -1.09
CA ALA A 240 -16.16 14.46 -0.29
C ALA A 240 -15.84 15.76 0.46
N ALA A 241 -14.70 15.80 1.17
CA ALA A 241 -14.31 16.97 1.97
C ALA A 241 -13.90 18.19 1.12
N ALA A 242 -13.35 17.96 -0.09
CA ALA A 242 -13.03 19.02 -1.04
C ALA A 242 -14.23 19.44 -1.91
N GLY A 243 -15.29 18.62 -1.97
CA GLY A 243 -16.45 18.85 -2.83
C GLY A 243 -16.13 18.72 -4.33
N THR A 244 -15.18 17.85 -4.69
CA THR A 244 -14.70 17.72 -6.08
C THR A 244 -15.63 16.84 -6.94
N PRO A 245 -15.71 17.10 -8.26
CA PRO A 245 -16.69 16.46 -9.16
C PRO A 245 -16.38 14.99 -9.50
N ASP A 246 -15.32 14.43 -8.94
CA ASP A 246 -14.90 13.03 -9.05
C ASP A 246 -15.47 12.12 -7.95
N PHE A 247 -16.12 12.66 -6.90
CA PHE A 247 -16.68 11.90 -5.77
C PHE A 247 -17.52 10.67 -6.18
N ASP A 248 -18.45 10.83 -7.13
CA ASP A 248 -19.29 9.72 -7.63
C ASP A 248 -18.45 8.62 -8.32
N SER A 249 -17.29 8.97 -8.88
CA SER A 249 -16.35 8.07 -9.55
C SER A 249 -15.44 7.36 -8.54
N SER A 250 -14.92 8.07 -7.53
CA SER A 250 -14.23 7.46 -6.39
C SER A 250 -15.11 6.44 -5.65
N ALA A 251 -16.42 6.69 -5.54
CA ALA A 251 -17.37 5.71 -5.02
C ALA A 251 -17.44 4.44 -5.89
N GLN A 252 -17.38 4.57 -7.23
CA GLN A 252 -17.30 3.40 -8.13
C GLN A 252 -15.97 2.65 -8.04
N MET A 253 -14.86 3.30 -7.66
CA MET A 253 -13.61 2.59 -7.36
C MET A 253 -13.78 1.64 -6.18
N ILE A 254 -14.37 2.11 -5.07
CA ILE A 254 -14.62 1.28 -3.89
C ILE A 254 -15.59 0.14 -4.23
N ASN A 255 -16.67 0.41 -4.97
CA ASN A 255 -17.58 -0.64 -5.47
C ASN A 255 -16.84 -1.67 -6.35
N GLY A 256 -15.82 -1.26 -7.09
CA GLY A 256 -14.92 -2.15 -7.83
C GLY A 256 -14.11 -3.06 -6.91
N ASN A 257 -13.43 -2.48 -5.92
CA ASN A 257 -12.64 -3.22 -4.93
C ASN A 257 -13.50 -4.17 -4.07
N THR A 258 -14.72 -3.78 -3.70
CA THR A 258 -15.71 -4.66 -3.06
C THR A 258 -15.97 -5.91 -3.90
N ARG A 259 -16.24 -5.77 -5.22
CA ARG A 259 -16.45 -6.93 -6.10
C ARG A 259 -15.22 -7.85 -6.18
N ASP A 260 -14.02 -7.27 -6.17
CA ASP A 260 -12.77 -8.03 -6.20
C ASP A 260 -12.54 -8.79 -4.86
N LEU A 261 -12.93 -8.19 -3.72
CA LEU A 261 -12.94 -8.85 -2.40
C LEU A 261 -13.99 -9.96 -2.31
N VAL A 262 -15.23 -9.73 -2.78
CA VAL A 262 -16.29 -10.75 -2.86
C VAL A 262 -15.85 -11.93 -3.71
N ALA A 263 -15.23 -11.70 -4.87
CA ALA A 263 -14.68 -12.75 -5.71
C ALA A 263 -13.53 -13.53 -5.03
N ALA A 264 -12.72 -12.86 -4.19
CA ALA A 264 -11.73 -13.54 -3.35
C ALA A 264 -12.40 -14.41 -2.26
N VAL A 265 -13.49 -13.94 -1.64
CA VAL A 265 -14.25 -14.71 -0.65
C VAL A 265 -14.95 -15.92 -1.29
N ASP A 266 -15.54 -15.80 -2.48
CA ASP A 266 -16.05 -16.96 -3.25
C ASP A 266 -14.93 -17.98 -3.53
N THR A 267 -13.78 -17.51 -4.04
CA THR A 267 -12.61 -18.36 -4.30
C THR A 267 -12.12 -19.12 -3.05
N LEU A 268 -12.22 -18.50 -1.87
CA LEU A 268 -11.70 -19.05 -0.62
C LEU A 268 -12.74 -19.87 0.17
N PHE A 269 -14.02 -19.53 0.13
CA PHE A 269 -15.08 -20.11 0.98
C PHE A 269 -16.30 -20.61 0.18
N GLY A 270 -16.62 -19.96 -0.93
CA GLY A 270 -17.71 -20.30 -1.86
C GLY A 270 -18.91 -19.36 -1.75
N ALA A 271 -19.69 -19.27 -2.83
CA ALA A 271 -20.73 -18.27 -3.09
C ALA A 271 -21.59 -17.83 -1.88
N ALA A 272 -22.09 -18.76 -1.04
CA ALA A 272 -22.91 -18.40 0.12
C ALA A 272 -22.17 -17.54 1.16
N ALA A 273 -20.87 -17.77 1.37
CA ALA A 273 -20.03 -16.93 2.21
C ALA A 273 -19.62 -15.63 1.50
N ALA A 274 -19.62 -15.60 0.17
CA ALA A 274 -19.38 -14.39 -0.62
C ALA A 274 -20.61 -13.46 -0.57
N GLU A 275 -21.82 -14.01 -0.60
CA GLU A 275 -23.10 -13.31 -0.42
C GLU A 275 -23.21 -12.71 0.98
N GLU A 276 -22.96 -13.49 2.04
CA GLU A 276 -22.88 -13.00 3.43
C GLU A 276 -21.80 -11.91 3.64
N PHE A 277 -20.66 -12.02 2.94
CA PHE A 277 -19.63 -10.98 2.96
C PHE A 277 -20.04 -9.70 2.22
N ASP A 278 -20.69 -9.79 1.05
CA ASP A 278 -21.10 -8.63 0.25
C ASP A 278 -22.13 -7.78 1.01
N GLU A 279 -23.09 -8.40 1.72
CA GLU A 279 -24.05 -7.70 2.57
C GLU A 279 -23.36 -6.89 3.68
N VAL A 280 -22.51 -7.53 4.49
CA VAL A 280 -21.86 -6.89 5.66
C VAL A 280 -20.77 -5.90 5.24
N TRP A 281 -20.00 -6.21 4.19
CA TRP A 281 -18.97 -5.33 3.66
C TRP A 281 -19.57 -4.13 2.92
N GLY A 282 -20.64 -4.33 2.15
CA GLY A 282 -21.42 -3.27 1.52
C GLY A 282 -21.96 -2.28 2.55
N ALA A 283 -22.59 -2.77 3.62
CA ALA A 283 -23.05 -1.93 4.73
C ALA A 283 -21.91 -1.13 5.39
N ARG A 284 -20.71 -1.72 5.56
CA ARG A 284 -19.53 -1.00 6.04
C ARG A 284 -19.07 0.09 5.06
N VAL A 285 -19.06 -0.18 3.75
CA VAL A 285 -18.73 0.81 2.71
C VAL A 285 -19.72 1.97 2.71
N GLU A 286 -21.03 1.69 2.73
CA GLU A 286 -22.08 2.72 2.76
C GLU A 286 -21.92 3.66 3.95
N ASN A 287 -21.56 3.15 5.13
CA ASN A 287 -21.35 3.98 6.31
C ASN A 287 -20.03 4.77 6.28
N LEU A 288 -18.97 4.30 5.61
CA LEU A 288 -17.78 5.12 5.34
C LEU A 288 -18.13 6.29 4.41
N VAL A 289 -18.90 6.05 3.34
CA VAL A 289 -19.41 7.09 2.42
C VAL A 289 -20.31 8.09 3.16
N ALA A 290 -21.22 7.60 4.01
CA ALA A 290 -22.12 8.45 4.79
C ALA A 290 -21.37 9.32 5.80
N TYR A 291 -20.34 8.80 6.47
CA TYR A 291 -19.50 9.61 7.36
C TYR A 291 -18.76 10.71 6.59
N ALA A 292 -18.13 10.36 5.46
CA ALA A 292 -17.47 11.33 4.57
C ALA A 292 -18.43 12.43 4.07
N SER A 293 -19.71 12.11 3.95
CA SER A 293 -20.80 13.03 3.60
C SER A 293 -21.36 13.84 4.79
N GLY A 294 -20.74 13.76 5.97
CA GLY A 294 -21.12 14.53 7.18
C GLY A 294 -22.17 13.87 8.09
N ASN A 295 -22.45 12.57 7.94
CA ASN A 295 -23.38 11.86 8.84
C ASN A 295 -22.65 11.21 10.03
N ASP A 296 -22.55 11.93 11.15
CA ASP A 296 -21.97 11.45 12.41
C ASP A 296 -22.57 10.11 12.91
N GLN A 297 -23.83 9.80 12.58
CA GLN A 297 -24.48 8.56 13.03
C GLN A 297 -23.82 7.32 12.42
N ALA A 298 -23.21 7.45 11.24
CA ALA A 298 -22.50 6.37 10.57
C ALA A 298 -21.31 5.84 11.40
N ARG A 299 -20.72 6.67 12.27
CA ARG A 299 -19.66 6.24 13.21
C ARG A 299 -20.15 5.18 14.21
N SER A 300 -21.44 5.14 14.53
CA SER A 300 -22.03 4.07 15.34
C SER A 300 -22.25 2.81 14.50
N ALA A 301 -22.86 2.95 13.33
CA ALA A 301 -23.15 1.83 12.44
C ALA A 301 -21.87 1.09 11.99
N LEU A 302 -20.75 1.81 11.76
CA LEU A 302 -19.45 1.20 11.50
C LEU A 302 -18.97 0.29 12.62
N ALA A 303 -19.24 0.62 13.89
CA ALA A 303 -18.86 -0.23 15.02
C ALA A 303 -19.68 -1.53 15.07
N ASP A 304 -20.95 -1.48 14.63
CA ASP A 304 -21.82 -2.64 14.50
C ASP A 304 -21.39 -3.51 13.30
N CYS A 305 -21.17 -2.92 12.11
CA CYS A 305 -20.63 -3.63 10.93
C CYS A 305 -19.26 -4.27 11.21
N SER A 306 -18.37 -3.58 11.94
CA SER A 306 -17.09 -4.15 12.42
C SER A 306 -17.28 -5.36 13.34
N GLY A 307 -18.39 -5.45 14.06
CA GLY A 307 -18.75 -6.60 14.90
C GLY A 307 -19.34 -7.77 14.12
N GLU A 308 -20.17 -7.49 13.12
CA GLU A 308 -20.73 -8.49 12.19
C GLU A 308 -19.63 -9.11 11.34
N LEU A 309 -18.78 -8.29 10.72
CA LEU A 309 -17.66 -8.72 9.89
C LEU A 309 -16.63 -9.54 10.69
N ALA A 310 -16.35 -9.16 11.93
CA ALA A 310 -15.50 -9.94 12.83
C ALA A 310 -16.10 -11.31 13.17
N THR A 311 -17.42 -11.40 13.33
CA THR A 311 -18.15 -12.66 13.55
C THR A 311 -18.06 -13.57 12.32
N PHE A 312 -18.33 -13.03 11.13
CA PHE A 312 -18.20 -13.72 9.85
C PHE A 312 -16.78 -14.29 9.63
N LEU A 313 -15.76 -13.45 9.82
CA LEU A 313 -14.35 -13.84 9.66
C LEU A 313 -13.94 -14.91 10.68
N ALA A 314 -14.30 -14.73 11.97
CA ALA A 314 -14.02 -15.73 13.00
C ALA A 314 -14.67 -17.09 12.68
N GLY A 315 -15.92 -17.09 12.22
CA GLY A 315 -16.63 -18.29 11.76
C GLY A 315 -15.90 -19.00 10.63
N ASN A 316 -15.53 -18.27 9.57
CA ASN A 316 -14.83 -18.82 8.40
C ASN A 316 -13.40 -19.30 8.67
N THR A 317 -12.73 -18.81 9.73
CA THR A 317 -11.45 -19.40 10.19
C THR A 317 -11.64 -20.74 10.92
N GLY A 318 -12.85 -21.07 11.36
CA GLY A 318 -13.13 -22.18 12.29
C GLY A 318 -12.71 -21.85 13.72
N GLY A 319 -12.82 -20.58 14.14
CA GLY A 319 -12.41 -20.12 15.48
C GLY A 319 -10.89 -20.05 15.70
N ARG A 320 -10.09 -19.93 14.62
CA ARG A 320 -8.64 -19.74 14.70
C ARG A 320 -8.24 -18.27 14.83
N ALA A 321 -9.04 -17.36 14.29
CA ALA A 321 -9.00 -15.96 14.70
C ALA A 321 -10.00 -15.72 15.84
N ASP A 322 -9.61 -14.91 16.81
CA ASP A 322 -10.52 -14.45 17.87
C ASP A 322 -11.41 -13.30 17.36
N ALA A 323 -12.72 -13.41 17.59
CA ALA A 323 -13.69 -12.44 17.11
C ALA A 323 -13.55 -11.07 17.80
N ALA A 324 -13.10 -11.00 19.05
CA ALA A 324 -12.90 -9.74 19.74
C ALA A 324 -11.64 -9.02 19.24
N ALA A 325 -10.56 -9.76 18.95
CA ALA A 325 -9.36 -9.26 18.30
C ALA A 325 -9.64 -8.75 16.87
N LEU A 326 -10.36 -9.52 16.05
CA LEU A 326 -10.78 -9.11 14.71
C LEU A 326 -11.61 -7.80 14.75
N ARG A 327 -12.63 -7.73 15.61
CA ARG A 327 -13.44 -6.52 15.79
C ARG A 327 -12.60 -5.33 16.25
N SER A 328 -11.61 -5.56 17.12
CA SER A 328 -10.69 -4.53 17.57
C SER A 328 -9.75 -4.03 16.46
N ALA A 329 -9.32 -4.90 15.55
CA ALA A 329 -8.51 -4.52 14.39
C ALA A 329 -9.32 -3.72 13.37
N LEU A 330 -10.52 -4.21 13.02
CA LEU A 330 -11.43 -3.54 12.07
C LEU A 330 -11.85 -2.17 12.59
N ALA A 331 -12.32 -2.06 13.84
CA ALA A 331 -12.70 -0.78 14.44
C ALA A 331 -11.52 0.20 14.59
N ALA A 332 -10.28 -0.30 14.75
CA ALA A 332 -9.08 0.53 14.76
C ALA A 332 -8.68 1.03 13.35
N THR A 333 -9.00 0.27 12.29
CA THR A 333 -8.87 0.73 10.90
C THR A 333 -9.95 1.75 10.56
N ASP A 334 -11.22 1.44 10.83
CA ASP A 334 -12.35 2.36 10.61
C ASP A 334 -12.08 3.69 11.32
N GLY A 335 -11.61 3.64 12.58
CA GLY A 335 -11.19 4.80 13.34
C GLY A 335 -10.14 5.67 12.64
N LYS A 336 -9.14 5.09 11.97
CA LYS A 336 -8.14 5.86 11.19
C LYS A 336 -8.69 6.42 9.89
N LEU A 337 -9.55 5.68 9.18
CA LEU A 337 -10.19 6.18 7.97
C LEU A 337 -11.10 7.39 8.28
N LEU A 338 -11.80 7.37 9.41
CA LEU A 338 -12.56 8.54 9.87
C LEU A 338 -11.63 9.69 10.30
N GLN A 339 -10.56 9.40 11.06
CA GLN A 339 -9.57 10.42 11.44
C GLN A 339 -8.84 11.04 10.25
N HIS A 340 -8.61 10.28 9.17
CA HIS A 340 -8.05 10.77 7.91
C HIS A 340 -9.01 11.79 7.27
N ALA A 341 -10.30 11.45 7.17
CA ALA A 341 -11.33 12.37 6.67
C ALA A 341 -11.41 13.64 7.53
N ASP A 342 -11.44 13.49 8.87
CA ASP A 342 -11.46 14.59 9.85
C ASP A 342 -10.24 15.52 9.66
N ALA A 343 -9.02 14.95 9.53
CA ALA A 343 -7.77 15.69 9.35
C ALA A 343 -7.69 16.39 7.99
N TYR A 344 -8.10 15.72 6.91
CA TYR A 344 -8.10 16.28 5.56
C TYR A 344 -9.11 17.43 5.43
N ALA A 345 -10.32 17.28 5.98
CA ALA A 345 -11.32 18.35 6.04
C ALA A 345 -10.83 19.56 6.87
N ALA A 346 -10.04 19.32 7.93
CA ALA A 346 -9.36 20.36 8.70
C ALA A 346 -8.11 20.97 8.00
N LYS A 347 -7.73 20.46 6.83
CA LYS A 347 -6.50 20.78 6.07
C LYS A 347 -5.18 20.46 6.80
N ASP A 348 -5.22 19.56 7.79
CA ASP A 348 -4.02 18.95 8.36
C ASP A 348 -3.55 17.80 7.45
N TYR A 349 -3.11 18.15 6.24
CA TYR A 349 -2.60 17.18 5.27
C TYR A 349 -1.40 16.37 5.80
N PRO A 350 -0.48 16.91 6.62
CA PRO A 350 0.55 16.10 7.30
C PRO A 350 -0.03 15.02 8.21
N ALA A 351 -1.07 15.31 9.01
CA ALA A 351 -1.73 14.30 9.84
C ALA A 351 -2.50 13.29 8.98
N ALA A 352 -3.24 13.76 7.95
CA ALA A 352 -3.93 12.88 7.00
C ALA A 352 -2.96 11.89 6.35
N TYR A 353 -1.82 12.35 5.82
CA TYR A 353 -0.79 11.48 5.24
C TYR A 353 -0.05 10.58 6.25
N SER A 354 -0.12 10.83 7.56
CA SER A 354 0.31 9.86 8.59
C SER A 354 -0.75 8.77 8.75
N LEU A 355 -2.01 9.18 8.91
CA LEU A 355 -3.15 8.28 9.12
C LEU A 355 -3.38 7.34 7.93
N ALA A 356 -3.21 7.84 6.70
CA ALA A 356 -3.23 7.06 5.46
C ALA A 356 -2.06 6.06 5.35
N GLN A 357 -0.88 6.41 5.86
CA GLN A 357 0.23 5.44 5.91
C GLN A 357 -0.06 4.35 6.95
N GLU A 358 -0.63 4.73 8.10
CA GLU A 358 -0.95 3.80 9.19
C GLU A 358 -2.14 2.88 8.89
N SER A 359 -3.18 3.35 8.19
CA SER A 359 -4.29 2.51 7.71
C SER A 359 -3.78 1.47 6.70
N TYR A 360 -2.94 1.90 5.76
CA TYR A 360 -2.33 1.07 4.73
C TYR A 360 -1.45 -0.02 5.35
N ASP A 361 -0.56 0.34 6.29
CA ASP A 361 0.26 -0.62 7.05
C ASP A 361 -0.62 -1.62 7.85
N GLN A 362 -1.73 -1.16 8.47
CA GLN A 362 -2.68 -2.04 9.18
C GLN A 362 -3.39 -3.06 8.28
N MET A 363 -3.59 -2.78 7.00
CA MET A 363 -4.22 -3.73 6.07
C MET A 363 -3.31 -4.93 5.77
N PHE A 364 -1.99 -4.78 5.86
CA PHE A 364 -1.06 -5.92 5.76
C PHE A 364 -0.98 -6.73 7.06
N ASP A 365 -1.08 -6.09 8.23
CA ASP A 365 -1.24 -6.81 9.51
C ASP A 365 -2.54 -7.64 9.51
N LEU A 366 -3.67 -7.05 9.11
CA LEU A 366 -4.95 -7.76 8.98
C LEU A 366 -4.89 -8.89 7.94
N ALA A 367 -4.30 -8.64 6.77
CA ALA A 367 -4.12 -9.66 5.73
C ALA A 367 -3.23 -10.83 6.19
N ARG A 368 -2.17 -10.56 6.96
CA ARG A 368 -1.31 -11.59 7.58
C ARG A 368 -2.12 -12.46 8.53
N ASP A 369 -2.78 -11.83 9.49
CA ASP A 369 -3.46 -12.52 10.58
C ASP A 369 -4.66 -13.33 10.05
N LEU A 370 -5.37 -12.81 9.04
CA LEU A 370 -6.42 -13.55 8.31
C LEU A 370 -5.86 -14.71 7.49
N ALA A 371 -4.78 -14.52 6.72
CA ALA A 371 -4.21 -15.60 5.90
C ALA A 371 -3.71 -16.77 6.74
N ASP A 372 -3.16 -16.50 7.92
CA ASP A 372 -2.71 -17.53 8.87
C ASP A 372 -3.90 -18.21 9.57
N ALA A 373 -4.91 -17.45 9.99
CA ALA A 373 -6.13 -17.98 10.58
C ALA A 373 -7.01 -18.75 9.58
N PHE A 374 -6.96 -18.44 8.28
CA PHE A 374 -7.53 -19.26 7.21
C PHE A 374 -6.66 -20.48 6.93
N GLY A 375 -5.34 -20.30 6.83
CA GLY A 375 -4.33 -21.35 6.75
C GLY A 375 -4.25 -22.09 5.42
N ALA A 376 -3.26 -22.99 5.32
CA ALA A 376 -2.81 -23.57 4.06
C ALA A 376 -3.90 -24.28 3.23
N THR A 377 -4.87 -24.94 3.86
CA THR A 377 -5.96 -25.66 3.15
C THR A 377 -6.91 -24.71 2.41
N VAL A 378 -7.25 -23.57 3.02
CA VAL A 378 -8.07 -22.53 2.39
C VAL A 378 -7.24 -21.79 1.35
N ALA A 379 -6.02 -21.38 1.73
CA ALA A 379 -5.08 -20.69 0.84
C ALA A 379 -4.73 -21.50 -0.44
N ALA A 380 -4.77 -22.84 -0.37
CA ALA A 380 -4.51 -23.71 -1.53
C ALA A 380 -5.58 -23.64 -2.62
N ARG A 381 -6.75 -23.04 -2.35
CA ARG A 381 -7.81 -22.78 -3.33
C ARG A 381 -7.43 -21.68 -4.34
N LEU A 382 -6.52 -20.76 -3.97
CA LEU A 382 -6.10 -19.65 -4.83
C LEU A 382 -5.48 -20.12 -6.17
N PRO A 383 -6.07 -19.73 -7.33
CA PRO A 383 -5.64 -20.16 -8.67
C PRO A 383 -4.13 -20.08 -8.89
N ARG A 384 -3.51 -21.22 -9.19
CA ARG A 384 -2.06 -21.33 -9.45
C ARG A 384 -1.75 -20.80 -10.86
N GLY A 385 -1.58 -19.49 -10.99
CA GLY A 385 -1.20 -18.88 -12.27
C GLY A 385 -1.07 -17.36 -12.28
N GLY A 386 -1.76 -16.61 -11.42
CA GLY A 386 -1.85 -15.12 -11.51
C GLY A 386 -0.51 -14.40 -11.71
N ALA A 387 0.45 -14.63 -10.81
CA ALA A 387 1.81 -14.06 -10.89
C ALA A 387 2.72 -14.66 -12.00
N GLN A 388 2.17 -15.51 -12.87
CA GLN A 388 2.83 -16.04 -14.08
C GLN A 388 2.10 -15.63 -15.37
N THR A 389 0.91 -15.01 -15.25
CA THR A 389 0.13 -14.45 -16.36
C THR A 389 0.08 -12.93 -16.27
N GLY A 390 1.20 -12.29 -15.90
CA GLY A 390 1.35 -10.84 -15.95
C GLY A 390 1.01 -10.33 -17.34
N TYR A 391 -0.16 -9.71 -17.47
CA TYR A 391 -0.79 -9.26 -18.71
C TYR A 391 -0.88 -10.30 -19.83
N GLY A 392 -1.32 -11.51 -19.46
CA GLY A 392 -1.97 -12.43 -20.40
C GLY A 392 -1.06 -13.44 -21.12
N GLY A 393 -1.63 -14.08 -22.13
CA GLY A 393 -1.06 -15.29 -22.74
C GLY A 393 -0.06 -15.02 -23.86
N MET A 394 1.23 -14.90 -23.52
CA MET A 394 2.35 -14.94 -24.50
C MET A 394 3.29 -16.12 -24.23
N ALA A 395 2.75 -17.35 -24.36
CA ALA A 395 3.51 -18.60 -24.31
C ALA A 395 2.90 -19.67 -25.24
N ARG A 396 3.28 -19.62 -26.52
CA ARG A 396 3.21 -20.73 -27.49
C ARG A 396 4.44 -20.68 -28.39
#